data_AF-A0A554J2T8-F1
#
_entry.id   AF-A0A554J2T8-F1
#
_cell.length_a   1.000
_cell.length_b   1.000
_cell.length_c   1.000
_cell.angle_alpha   90.00
_cell.angle_beta   90.00
_cell.angle_gamma   90.00
#
_symmetry.space_group_name_H-M   'P 1'
#
loop_
_entity.id
_entity.type
_entity.pdbx_description
1 polymer ?
#
loop_
_entity_poly.entity_id
_entity_poly.type
_entity_poly.pdbx_seq_one_letter_code
_entity_poly.pdbx_strand_id
1 'polypeptide(L)'
;MSLKLVSVNIERSYHLPLVEEFLSHSDADAVCMQELIFEDIPRISRALGGAECIFEPMGIRPDEVPSITMGVGIFSRAPIHDSHARYYVGKKEEPLQESTNTNPATYNDFKRIVLAVDIEKEGAAYRIATTHFTWTPDGKPNDVQRRDLRALLTELEQMGEFVLTGDFNAPRGGEIFDALARKYRDNIPHEYTTSLDYAIHHVPQAKLEADARAAGVQGHMVDVLFTTPGYSTEGVRLVGGVSDHMAVVANIAAQH
;
A
#
# COMPACT_ATOMS: atom_id res chain seq x y z
N MET A 1 8.01 -8.03 -21.80
CA MET A 1 6.81 -7.17 -21.72
C MET A 1 6.63 -6.70 -20.29
N SER A 2 6.04 -5.53 -20.07
CA SER A 2 5.92 -4.97 -18.73
C SER A 2 4.54 -4.38 -18.42
N LEU A 3 4.13 -4.56 -17.17
CA LEU A 3 2.98 -3.92 -16.55
C LEU A 3 3.47 -2.71 -15.75
N LYS A 4 2.98 -1.51 -16.08
CA LYS A 4 3.27 -0.29 -15.33
C LYS A 4 2.39 -0.25 -14.08
N LEU A 5 3.03 -0.41 -12.94
CA LEU A 5 2.40 -0.44 -11.63
C LEU A 5 2.60 0.89 -10.91
N VAL A 6 1.54 1.36 -10.26
CA VAL A 6 1.56 2.45 -9.28
C VAL A 6 1.10 1.91 -7.93
N SER A 7 1.71 2.34 -6.83
CA SER A 7 1.19 2.13 -5.47
C SER A 7 1.22 3.43 -4.69
N VAL A 8 0.14 3.75 -3.98
CA VAL A 8 0.02 4.99 -3.21
C VAL A 8 -0.97 4.86 -2.05
N ASN A 9 -0.56 5.27 -0.85
CA ASN A 9 -1.48 5.62 0.23
C ASN A 9 -2.02 7.02 -0.09
N ILE A 10 -3.35 7.16 -0.22
CA ILE A 10 -3.96 8.42 -0.68
C ILE A 10 -4.44 9.33 0.46
N GLU A 11 -4.17 8.94 1.71
CA GLU A 11 -4.69 9.58 2.92
C GLU A 11 -6.18 9.88 2.74
N ARG A 12 -6.99 8.82 2.58
CA ARG A 12 -8.44 8.93 2.47
C ARG A 12 -8.83 9.86 1.32
N SER A 13 -9.69 10.83 1.57
CA SER A 13 -10.20 11.76 0.56
C SER A 13 -9.45 13.10 0.54
N TYR A 14 -8.40 13.29 1.36
CA TYR A 14 -7.78 14.62 1.56
C TYR A 14 -7.14 15.19 0.29
N HIS A 15 -6.55 14.32 -0.54
CA HIS A 15 -5.75 14.73 -1.70
C HIS A 15 -6.35 14.29 -3.05
N LEU A 16 -7.64 13.94 -3.09
CA LEU A 16 -8.29 13.40 -4.30
C LEU A 16 -8.01 14.19 -5.59
N PRO A 17 -8.06 15.54 -5.63
CA PRO A 17 -7.72 16.27 -6.85
C PRO A 17 -6.31 16.02 -7.36
N LEU A 18 -5.32 15.94 -6.47
CA LEU A 18 -3.91 15.66 -6.81
C LEU A 18 -3.75 14.21 -7.27
N VAL A 19 -4.41 13.27 -6.58
CA VAL A 19 -4.44 11.85 -6.96
C VAL A 19 -5.03 11.70 -8.36
N GLU A 20 -6.17 12.32 -8.66
CA GLU A 20 -6.81 12.25 -9.99
C GLU A 20 -5.95 12.86 -11.09
N GLU A 21 -5.35 14.02 -10.83
CA GLU A 21 -4.44 14.66 -11.77
C GLU A 21 -3.26 13.74 -12.07
N PHE A 22 -2.62 13.18 -11.05
CA PHE A 22 -1.52 12.24 -11.22
C PHE A 22 -1.94 11.00 -12.02
N LEU A 23 -3.06 10.36 -11.65
CA LEU A 23 -3.50 9.11 -12.29
C LEU A 23 -3.88 9.31 -13.76
N SER A 24 -4.51 10.43 -14.10
CA SER A 24 -4.92 10.74 -15.48
C SER A 24 -3.74 10.91 -16.44
N HIS A 25 -2.54 11.16 -15.93
CA HIS A 25 -1.29 11.27 -16.69
C HIS A 25 -0.31 10.11 -16.42
N SER A 26 -0.69 9.15 -15.57
CA SER A 26 0.21 8.10 -15.12
C SER A 26 0.43 7.00 -16.14
N ASP A 27 -0.49 6.80 -17.10
CA ASP A 27 -0.56 5.62 -17.98
C ASP A 27 -0.40 4.28 -17.23
N ALA A 28 -0.75 4.22 -15.95
CA ALA A 28 -0.64 3.02 -15.15
C ALA A 28 -1.58 1.93 -15.67
N ASP A 29 -1.07 0.70 -15.78
CA ASP A 29 -1.89 -0.47 -16.11
C ASP A 29 -2.63 -0.97 -14.88
N ALA A 30 -1.96 -0.93 -13.71
CA ALA A 30 -2.54 -1.27 -12.43
C ALA A 30 -2.13 -0.26 -11.35
N VAL A 31 -3.03 -0.03 -10.39
CA VAL A 31 -2.82 0.89 -9.27
C VAL A 31 -3.24 0.23 -7.97
N CYS A 32 -2.32 0.07 -7.04
CA CYS A 32 -2.58 -0.34 -5.66
C CYS A 32 -2.82 0.90 -4.79
N MET A 33 -3.88 0.89 -3.99
CA MET A 33 -4.22 2.01 -3.11
C MET A 33 -4.45 1.56 -1.68
N GLN A 34 -3.93 2.36 -0.76
CA GLN A 34 -4.16 2.23 0.69
C GLN A 34 -4.90 3.47 1.19
N GLU A 35 -5.58 3.30 2.33
CA GLU A 35 -6.54 4.28 2.87
C GLU A 35 -7.62 4.68 1.87
N LEU A 36 -7.98 3.78 0.96
CA LEU A 36 -9.00 4.04 -0.04
C LEU A 36 -10.38 4.07 0.60
N ILE A 37 -11.10 5.16 0.36
CA ILE A 37 -12.49 5.32 0.74
C ILE A 37 -13.39 4.71 -0.35
N PHE A 38 -14.34 3.86 0.04
CA PHE A 38 -15.18 3.11 -0.90
C PHE A 38 -15.92 4.01 -1.91
N GLU A 39 -16.45 5.13 -1.45
CA GLU A 39 -17.21 6.09 -2.24
C GLU A 39 -16.36 6.86 -3.26
N ASP A 40 -15.04 6.88 -3.10
CA ASP A 40 -14.12 7.53 -4.03
C ASP A 40 -13.76 6.63 -5.23
N ILE A 41 -14.04 5.33 -5.15
CA ILE A 41 -13.73 4.35 -6.21
C ILE A 41 -14.26 4.80 -7.60
N PRO A 42 -15.52 5.26 -7.77
CA PRO A 42 -15.99 5.68 -9.09
C PRO A 42 -15.24 6.90 -9.64
N ARG A 43 -14.75 7.79 -8.77
CA ARG A 43 -14.00 8.98 -9.19
C ARG A 43 -12.58 8.60 -9.62
N ILE A 44 -11.93 7.75 -8.84
CA ILE A 44 -10.59 7.22 -9.13
C ILE A 44 -10.60 6.35 -10.39
N SER A 45 -11.59 5.47 -10.53
CA SER A 45 -11.79 4.64 -11.72
C SER A 45 -11.90 5.51 -12.98
N ARG A 46 -12.66 6.62 -12.95
CA ARG A 46 -12.75 7.57 -14.07
C ARG A 46 -11.40 8.23 -14.39
N ALA A 47 -10.64 8.65 -13.39
CA ALA A 47 -9.30 9.22 -13.61
C ALA A 47 -8.34 8.21 -14.26
N LEU A 48 -8.56 6.92 -14.02
CA LEU A 48 -7.84 5.80 -14.67
C LEU A 48 -8.50 5.30 -15.96
N GLY A 49 -9.37 6.10 -16.59
CA GLY A 49 -9.99 5.76 -17.87
C GLY A 49 -11.05 4.66 -17.78
N GLY A 50 -11.70 4.51 -16.62
CA GLY A 50 -12.72 3.50 -16.36
C GLY A 50 -12.18 2.16 -15.88
N ALA A 51 -11.00 2.15 -15.23
CA ALA A 51 -10.38 0.95 -14.70
C ALA A 51 -11.31 0.20 -13.73
N GLU A 52 -11.30 -1.13 -13.81
CA GLU A 52 -11.99 -2.00 -12.85
C GLU A 52 -11.27 -1.95 -11.51
N CYS A 53 -12.01 -2.00 -10.40
CA CYS A 53 -11.46 -2.00 -9.05
C CYS A 53 -11.91 -3.22 -8.28
N ILE A 54 -10.95 -3.95 -7.70
CA ILE A 54 -11.21 -4.89 -6.61
C ILE A 54 -10.91 -4.17 -5.30
N PHE A 55 -11.87 -4.15 -4.39
CA PHE A 55 -11.79 -3.46 -3.11
C PHE A 55 -12.11 -4.40 -1.97
N GLU A 56 -11.33 -4.33 -0.89
CA GLU A 56 -11.60 -5.06 0.34
C GLU A 56 -11.63 -4.11 1.54
N PRO A 57 -12.73 -4.08 2.32
CA PRO A 57 -12.91 -3.12 3.39
C PRO A 57 -12.12 -3.54 4.65
N MET A 58 -11.44 -2.58 5.25
CA MET A 58 -10.68 -2.77 6.48
C MET A 58 -11.48 -2.36 7.72
N GLY A 59 -12.24 -1.26 7.64
CA GLY A 59 -13.08 -0.80 8.74
C GLY A 59 -13.74 0.55 8.48
N ILE A 60 -14.23 1.13 9.57
CA ILE A 60 -15.05 2.34 9.57
C ILE A 60 -14.26 3.52 10.16
N ARG A 61 -14.28 4.66 9.47
CA ARG A 61 -13.72 5.95 9.86
C ARG A 61 -14.86 6.91 10.19
N PRO A 62 -15.28 7.01 11.46
CA PRO A 62 -16.44 7.84 11.84
C PRO A 62 -16.17 9.35 11.75
N ASP A 63 -14.91 9.75 11.60
CA ASP A 63 -14.45 11.12 11.43
C ASP A 63 -14.56 11.65 10.00
N GLU A 64 -14.90 10.79 9.03
CA GLU A 64 -15.09 11.13 7.62
C GLU A 64 -16.60 11.13 7.27
N VAL A 65 -17.10 12.16 6.60
CA VAL A 65 -18.53 12.31 6.22
C VAL A 65 -18.61 12.74 4.74
N PRO A 66 -19.49 12.12 3.91
CA PRO A 66 -20.49 11.11 4.25
C PRO A 66 -19.95 9.68 4.32
N SER A 67 -18.70 9.47 3.91
CA SER A 67 -18.12 8.15 3.77
C SER A 67 -17.33 7.74 5.00
N ILE A 68 -17.61 6.53 5.47
CA ILE A 68 -16.96 5.93 6.62
C ILE A 68 -16.18 4.65 6.27
N THR A 69 -16.34 4.01 5.09
CA THR A 69 -15.68 2.71 4.86
C THR A 69 -14.33 2.88 4.17
N MET A 70 -13.26 2.56 4.91
CA MET A 70 -11.88 2.59 4.42
C MET A 70 -11.36 1.18 4.17
N GLY A 71 -10.52 1.01 3.15
CA GLY A 71 -9.91 -0.26 2.81
C GLY A 71 -8.67 -0.14 1.93
N VAL A 72 -8.36 -1.24 1.26
CA VAL A 72 -7.35 -1.31 0.19
C VAL A 72 -8.03 -1.64 -1.13
N GLY A 73 -7.49 -1.11 -2.23
CA GLY A 73 -8.00 -1.37 -3.57
C GLY A 73 -6.88 -1.67 -4.56
N ILE A 74 -7.20 -2.48 -5.57
CA ILE A 74 -6.39 -2.61 -6.78
C ILE A 74 -7.25 -2.26 -7.98
N PHE A 75 -6.85 -1.22 -8.69
CA PHE A 75 -7.43 -0.82 -9.97
C PHE A 75 -6.62 -1.43 -11.11
N SER A 76 -7.28 -1.84 -12.19
CA SER A 76 -6.63 -2.32 -13.40
C SER A 76 -7.35 -1.85 -14.65
N ARG A 77 -6.56 -1.39 -15.64
CA ARG A 77 -7.01 -1.12 -17.02
C ARG A 77 -6.96 -2.38 -17.88
N ALA A 78 -6.18 -3.38 -17.45
CA ALA A 78 -6.09 -4.69 -18.07
C ALA A 78 -7.07 -5.67 -17.39
N PRO A 79 -7.50 -6.75 -18.08
CA PRO A 79 -8.41 -7.73 -17.50
C PRO A 79 -7.91 -8.34 -16.19
N ILE A 80 -8.78 -8.39 -15.19
CA ILE A 80 -8.59 -9.14 -13.95
C ILE A 80 -9.25 -10.50 -14.12
N HIS A 81 -8.48 -11.58 -13.98
CA HIS A 81 -8.99 -12.95 -14.13
C HIS A 81 -9.37 -13.59 -12.80
N ASP A 82 -8.66 -13.23 -11.74
CA ASP A 82 -8.90 -13.74 -10.40
C ASP A 82 -8.54 -12.69 -9.35
N SER A 83 -9.13 -12.81 -8.17
CA SER A 83 -8.82 -11.98 -7.02
C SER A 83 -8.89 -12.76 -5.71
N HIS A 84 -7.99 -12.43 -4.80
CA HIS A 84 -7.85 -13.11 -3.53
C HIS A 84 -7.65 -12.10 -2.41
N ALA A 85 -8.50 -12.19 -1.39
CA ALA A 85 -8.38 -11.42 -0.16
C ALA A 85 -8.00 -12.36 0.98
N ARG A 86 -6.81 -12.16 1.56
CA ARG A 86 -6.35 -12.93 2.72
C ARG A 86 -6.28 -12.03 3.94
N TYR A 87 -7.14 -12.32 4.91
CA TYR A 87 -7.24 -11.56 6.16
C TYR A 87 -6.24 -12.14 7.17
N TYR A 88 -5.21 -11.38 7.51
CA TYR A 88 -4.21 -11.77 8.53
C TYR A 88 -4.48 -11.12 9.89
N VAL A 89 -5.40 -10.14 9.96
CA VAL A 89 -6.05 -9.67 11.19
C VAL A 89 -7.55 -9.55 10.93
N GLY A 90 -8.36 -10.10 11.83
CA GLY A 90 -9.81 -10.22 11.67
C GLY A 90 -10.21 -11.23 10.60
N LYS A 91 -11.49 -11.27 10.24
CA LYS A 91 -12.04 -12.16 9.20
C LYS A 91 -13.04 -11.44 8.31
N LYS A 92 -13.27 -11.94 7.10
CA LYS A 92 -14.20 -11.34 6.13
C LYS A 92 -15.62 -11.22 6.70
N GLU A 93 -16.08 -12.24 7.41
CA GLU A 93 -17.45 -12.35 7.92
C GLU A 93 -17.72 -11.50 9.17
N GLU A 94 -16.67 -11.02 9.84
CA GLU A 94 -16.82 -10.18 11.03
C GLU A 94 -17.36 -8.78 10.65
N PRO A 95 -18.16 -8.12 11.50
CA PRO A 95 -18.55 -6.74 11.26
C PRO A 95 -17.32 -5.82 11.17
N LEU A 96 -17.39 -4.82 10.29
CA LEU A 96 -16.40 -3.74 10.25
C LEU A 96 -16.45 -2.96 11.56
N GLN A 97 -15.28 -2.66 12.13
CA GLN A 97 -15.14 -1.90 13.37
C GLN A 97 -14.79 -0.45 13.07
N GLU A 98 -15.17 0.45 13.98
CA GLU A 98 -14.72 1.84 13.96
C GLU A 98 -13.27 1.94 14.44
N SER A 99 -12.44 2.66 13.70
CA SER A 99 -11.03 2.89 14.04
C SER A 99 -10.67 4.34 13.77
N THR A 100 -10.08 5.00 14.76
CA THR A 100 -9.63 6.40 14.66
C THR A 100 -8.19 6.51 15.13
N ASN A 101 -7.40 7.32 14.44
CA ASN A 101 -5.98 7.51 14.82
C ASN A 101 -5.83 8.28 16.14
N THR A 102 -6.90 8.95 16.60
CA THR A 102 -6.92 9.75 17.83
C THR A 102 -7.33 8.97 19.07
N ASN A 103 -7.84 7.74 18.93
CA ASN A 103 -8.25 6.91 20.05
C ASN A 103 -7.29 5.71 20.23
N PRO A 104 -6.43 5.72 21.27
CA PRO A 104 -5.53 4.62 21.61
C PRO A 104 -6.21 3.25 21.72
N ALA A 105 -7.50 3.21 22.02
CA ALA A 105 -8.25 1.97 22.16
C ALA A 105 -8.67 1.36 20.81
N THR A 106 -8.72 2.14 19.73
CA THR A 106 -9.32 1.68 18.45
C THR A 106 -8.47 1.92 17.20
N TYR A 107 -7.33 2.61 17.27
CA TYR A 107 -6.52 2.97 16.08
C TYR A 107 -6.03 1.78 15.22
N ASN A 108 -6.13 0.55 15.73
CA ASN A 108 -5.77 -0.67 15.02
C ASN A 108 -6.92 -1.69 14.95
N ASP A 109 -8.17 -1.30 15.21
CA ASP A 109 -9.34 -2.19 15.11
C ASP A 109 -9.73 -2.53 13.66
N PHE A 110 -8.96 -2.01 12.69
CA PHE A 110 -9.04 -2.41 11.31
C PHE A 110 -8.73 -3.89 11.12
N LYS A 111 -9.51 -4.53 10.26
CA LYS A 111 -9.07 -5.75 9.60
C LYS A 111 -7.84 -5.44 8.77
N ARG A 112 -6.90 -6.39 8.72
CA ARG A 112 -5.68 -6.25 7.93
C ARG A 112 -5.62 -7.36 6.89
N ILE A 113 -5.45 -6.94 5.64
CA ILE A 113 -5.74 -7.74 4.46
C ILE A 113 -4.57 -7.61 3.50
N VAL A 114 -4.13 -8.72 2.92
CA VAL A 114 -3.39 -8.69 1.66
C VAL A 114 -4.39 -9.02 0.56
N LEU A 115 -4.66 -8.03 -0.30
CA LEU A 115 -5.49 -8.17 -1.49
C LEU A 115 -4.57 -8.44 -2.66
N ALA A 116 -4.85 -9.47 -3.43
CA ALA A 116 -4.14 -9.78 -4.67
C ALA A 116 -5.09 -9.95 -5.84
N VAL A 117 -4.62 -9.59 -7.03
CA VAL A 117 -5.32 -9.79 -8.29
C VAL A 117 -4.38 -10.39 -9.32
N ASP A 118 -4.93 -11.25 -10.17
CA ASP A 118 -4.23 -11.81 -11.33
C ASP A 118 -4.66 -11.04 -12.58
N ILE A 119 -3.73 -10.29 -13.15
CA ILE A 119 -3.93 -9.41 -14.30
C ILE A 119 -3.27 -10.03 -15.54
N GLU A 120 -3.98 -10.09 -16.66
CA GLU A 120 -3.38 -10.46 -17.94
C GLU A 120 -3.12 -9.21 -18.79
N LYS A 121 -1.87 -9.03 -19.21
CA LYS A 121 -1.50 -7.98 -20.16
C LYS A 121 -0.64 -8.58 -21.27
N GLU A 122 -1.11 -8.46 -22.51
CA GLU A 122 -0.38 -8.91 -23.71
C GLU A 122 0.06 -10.38 -23.63
N GLY A 123 -0.78 -11.25 -23.05
CA GLY A 123 -0.52 -12.68 -22.89
C GLY A 123 0.42 -13.04 -21.74
N ALA A 124 0.89 -12.08 -20.94
CA ALA A 124 1.61 -12.32 -19.70
C ALA A 124 0.69 -12.14 -18.48
N ALA A 125 0.78 -13.05 -17.52
CA ALA A 125 0.03 -12.99 -16.27
C ALA A 125 0.87 -12.35 -15.16
N TYR A 126 0.25 -11.48 -14.37
CA TYR A 126 0.86 -10.75 -13.27
C TYR A 126 0.01 -10.90 -12.01
N ARG A 127 0.60 -11.39 -10.93
CA ARG A 127 -0.02 -11.38 -9.60
C ARG A 127 0.43 -10.17 -8.82
N ILE A 128 -0.47 -9.19 -8.69
CA ILE A 128 -0.20 -7.93 -7.98
C ILE A 128 -0.94 -7.97 -6.64
N ALA A 129 -0.21 -7.69 -5.56
CA ALA A 129 -0.71 -7.68 -4.21
C ALA A 129 -0.49 -6.32 -3.53
N THR A 130 -1.43 -5.95 -2.67
CA THR A 130 -1.35 -4.75 -1.83
C THR A 130 -1.81 -5.04 -0.40
N THR A 131 -1.23 -4.33 0.56
CA THR A 131 -1.71 -4.33 1.94
C THR A 131 -1.56 -2.95 2.57
N HIS A 132 -2.20 -2.72 3.71
CA HIS A 132 -1.96 -1.57 4.57
C HIS A 132 -1.73 -2.10 5.98
N PHE A 133 -0.47 -2.10 6.40
CA PHE A 133 -0.02 -2.83 7.58
C PHE A 133 -0.31 -2.08 8.88
N THR A 134 -0.24 -2.82 9.98
CA THR A 134 -0.49 -2.32 11.34
C THR A 134 0.39 -1.12 11.66
N TRP A 135 -0.24 -0.03 12.13
CA TRP A 135 0.44 1.22 12.45
C TRP A 135 0.85 1.29 13.93
N THR A 136 1.94 1.99 14.23
CA THR A 136 2.36 2.31 15.60
C THR A 136 2.60 3.81 15.77
N PRO A 137 2.08 4.43 16.85
CA PRO A 137 2.18 5.88 17.04
C PRO A 137 3.59 6.46 17.11
N ASP A 138 4.55 5.69 17.60
CA ASP A 138 5.95 6.13 17.77
C ASP A 138 6.87 5.60 16.67
N GLY A 139 6.31 4.95 15.64
CA GLY A 139 7.05 4.32 14.55
C GLY A 139 7.96 3.17 15.00
N LYS A 140 7.84 2.71 16.26
CA LYS A 140 8.65 1.62 16.79
C LYS A 140 7.89 0.29 16.68
N PRO A 141 8.60 -0.81 16.37
CA PRO A 141 8.02 -2.14 16.41
C PRO A 141 7.51 -2.50 17.80
N ASN A 142 6.23 -2.86 17.88
CA ASN A 142 5.60 -3.38 19.09
C ASN A 142 5.11 -4.83 18.89
N ASP A 143 4.58 -5.43 19.95
CA ASP A 143 4.15 -6.84 19.89
C ASP A 143 2.95 -7.08 18.96
N VAL A 144 2.12 -6.05 18.72
CA VAL A 144 1.01 -6.10 17.77
C VAL A 144 1.56 -6.19 16.34
N GLN A 145 2.47 -5.28 15.94
CA GLN A 145 3.13 -5.36 14.64
C GLN A 145 3.89 -6.68 14.45
N ARG A 146 4.60 -7.18 15.48
CA ARG A 146 5.30 -8.48 15.39
C ARG A 146 4.35 -9.65 15.18
N ARG A 147 3.22 -9.67 15.88
CA ARG A 147 2.18 -10.70 15.71
C ARG A 147 1.60 -10.65 14.31
N ASP A 148 1.21 -9.46 13.86
CA ASP A 148 0.55 -9.25 12.58
C ASP A 148 1.52 -9.52 11.42
N LEU A 149 2.82 -9.26 11.59
CA LEU A 149 3.86 -9.59 10.61
C LEU A 149 3.96 -11.10 10.42
N ARG A 150 3.95 -11.87 11.51
CA ARG A 150 3.99 -13.35 11.41
C ARG A 150 2.77 -13.87 10.65
N ALA A 151 1.59 -13.34 10.96
CA ALA A 151 0.35 -13.72 10.27
C ALA A 151 0.39 -13.35 8.78
N LEU A 152 0.83 -12.12 8.45
CA LEU A 152 1.01 -11.68 7.07
C LEU A 152 1.98 -12.59 6.31
N LEU A 153 3.14 -12.91 6.88
CA LEU A 153 4.13 -13.80 6.26
C LEU A 153 3.54 -15.20 5.99
N THR A 154 2.69 -15.73 6.89
CA THR A 154 1.99 -16.99 6.66
C THR A 154 1.02 -16.93 5.47
N GLU A 155 0.34 -15.81 5.27
CA GLU A 155 -0.54 -15.62 4.11
C GLU A 155 0.26 -15.46 2.80
N LEU A 156 1.34 -14.67 2.82
CA LEU A 156 2.20 -14.45 1.65
C LEU A 156 2.89 -15.75 1.19
N GLU A 157 3.28 -16.63 2.11
CA GLU A 157 3.88 -17.93 1.77
C GLU A 157 2.96 -18.83 0.93
N GLN A 158 1.64 -18.63 1.01
CA GLN A 158 0.65 -19.41 0.25
C GLN A 158 0.34 -18.82 -1.13
N MET A 159 0.89 -17.64 -1.47
CA MET A 159 0.53 -16.91 -2.69
C MET A 159 1.38 -17.26 -3.91
N GLY A 160 2.45 -18.06 -3.74
CA GLY A 160 3.39 -18.37 -4.82
C GLY A 160 4.19 -17.14 -5.24
N GLU A 161 4.26 -16.88 -6.55
CA GLU A 161 4.97 -15.72 -7.09
C GLU A 161 4.07 -14.48 -7.11
N PHE A 162 4.58 -13.33 -6.65
CA PHE A 162 3.83 -12.07 -6.63
C PHE A 162 4.74 -10.82 -6.64
N VAL A 163 4.11 -9.68 -6.95
CA VAL A 163 4.61 -8.35 -6.61
C VAL A 163 3.77 -7.80 -5.47
N LEU A 164 4.39 -7.36 -4.38
CA LEU A 164 3.73 -6.83 -3.20
C LEU A 164 4.05 -5.35 -3.05
N THR A 165 3.01 -4.53 -2.90
CA THR A 165 3.13 -3.12 -2.56
C THR A 165 2.31 -2.76 -1.33
N GLY A 166 2.47 -1.54 -0.84
CA GLY A 166 1.62 -0.97 0.19
C GLY A 166 2.38 -0.24 1.28
N ASP A 167 1.63 0.44 2.12
CA ASP A 167 2.13 1.13 3.30
C ASP A 167 2.29 0.13 4.45
N PHE A 168 3.55 -0.09 4.84
CA PHE A 168 3.90 -1.00 5.93
C PHE A 168 3.96 -0.34 7.29
N ASN A 169 3.82 0.99 7.38
CA ASN A 169 3.93 1.73 8.65
C ASN A 169 5.19 1.36 9.47
N ALA A 170 6.24 0.91 8.79
CA ALA A 170 7.47 0.43 9.38
C ALA A 170 8.64 0.80 8.47
N PRO A 171 9.58 1.63 8.95
CA PRO A 171 10.62 2.17 8.09
C PRO A 171 11.66 1.12 7.70
N ARG A 172 12.19 1.25 6.48
CA ARG A 172 13.39 0.54 5.99
C ARG A 172 14.54 0.64 7.00
N GLY A 173 15.21 -0.49 7.27
CA GLY A 173 16.24 -0.62 8.30
C GLY A 173 15.69 -0.91 9.70
N GLY A 174 14.36 -0.96 9.86
CA GLY A 174 13.68 -1.40 11.08
C GLY A 174 13.35 -2.89 11.07
N GLU A 175 13.08 -3.44 12.27
CA GLU A 175 12.82 -4.87 12.51
C GLU A 175 11.79 -5.48 11.53
N ILE A 176 10.66 -4.80 11.33
CA ILE A 176 9.53 -5.28 10.53
C ILE A 176 9.87 -5.26 9.04
N PHE A 177 10.41 -4.15 8.53
CA PHE A 177 10.80 -4.04 7.13
C PHE A 177 11.89 -5.06 6.77
N ASP A 178 12.92 -5.17 7.61
CA ASP A 178 14.05 -6.08 7.37
C ASP A 178 13.62 -7.55 7.37
N ALA A 179 12.56 -7.90 8.10
CA ALA A 179 11.99 -9.25 8.05
C ALA A 179 11.39 -9.59 6.69
N LEU A 180 10.77 -8.62 6.01
CA LEU A 180 10.26 -8.78 4.65
C LEU A 180 11.41 -8.78 3.65
N ALA A 181 12.37 -7.86 3.78
CA ALA A 181 13.52 -7.74 2.89
C ALA A 181 14.46 -8.97 2.94
N ARG A 182 14.41 -9.77 4.02
CA ARG A 182 15.08 -11.08 4.08
C ARG A 182 14.42 -12.16 3.23
N LYS A 183 13.13 -12.04 2.94
CA LYS A 183 12.34 -13.01 2.17
C LYS A 183 12.07 -12.57 0.73
N TYR A 184 11.91 -11.27 0.52
CA TYR A 184 11.52 -10.69 -0.76
C TYR A 184 12.50 -9.59 -1.15
N ARG A 185 12.68 -9.39 -2.46
CA ARG A 185 13.58 -8.37 -2.96
C ARG A 185 12.93 -7.00 -2.80
N ASP A 186 13.55 -6.10 -2.04
CA ASP A 186 13.22 -4.66 -2.06
C ASP A 186 13.66 -4.07 -3.39
N ASN A 187 12.73 -3.48 -4.14
CA ASN A 187 13.00 -2.91 -5.45
C ASN A 187 13.08 -1.38 -5.45
N ILE A 188 12.73 -0.70 -4.34
CA ILE A 188 12.84 0.75 -4.27
C ILE A 188 14.32 1.14 -4.09
N PRO A 189 14.90 2.01 -4.93
CA PRO A 189 16.30 2.42 -4.81
C PRO A 189 16.67 2.92 -3.40
N HIS A 190 17.89 2.59 -2.95
CA HIS A 190 18.38 2.96 -1.61
C HIS A 190 18.61 4.47 -1.43
N GLU A 191 18.72 5.23 -2.51
CA GLU A 191 18.79 6.70 -2.48
C GLU A 191 17.49 7.34 -1.97
N TYR A 192 16.35 6.65 -2.10
CA TYR A 192 15.11 7.07 -1.45
C TYR A 192 15.12 6.67 0.02
N THR A 193 15.23 7.66 0.89
CA THR A 193 15.27 7.48 2.34
C THR A 193 13.90 7.60 2.99
N THR A 194 12.92 8.15 2.27
CA THR A 194 11.54 8.31 2.74
C THR A 194 10.56 8.07 1.60
N SER A 195 9.38 7.57 1.93
CA SER A 195 8.21 7.54 1.04
C SER A 195 7.15 8.56 1.44
N LEU A 196 7.33 9.30 2.53
CA LEU A 196 6.46 10.40 2.92
C LEU A 196 6.79 11.65 2.10
N ASP A 197 5.77 12.39 1.69
CA ASP A 197 5.92 13.64 0.96
C ASP A 197 5.99 14.83 1.93
N TYR A 198 7.19 15.34 2.19
CA TYR A 198 7.39 16.47 3.10
C TYR A 198 6.69 17.77 2.68
N ALA A 199 6.29 17.93 1.41
CA ALA A 199 5.57 19.11 0.96
C ALA A 199 4.08 19.08 1.33
N ILE A 200 3.51 17.89 1.53
CA ILE A 200 2.08 17.67 1.77
C ILE A 200 1.81 17.14 3.17
N HIS A 201 2.71 16.31 3.70
CA HIS A 201 2.55 15.62 4.97
C HIS A 201 2.40 16.59 6.15
N HIS A 202 1.43 16.32 7.03
CA HIS A 202 1.05 17.21 8.12
C HIS A 202 2.13 17.33 9.22
N VAL A 203 2.96 16.31 9.40
CA VAL A 203 4.11 16.36 10.33
C VAL A 203 5.28 17.08 9.66
N PRO A 204 5.86 18.12 10.29
CA PRO A 204 7.01 18.83 9.74
C PRO A 204 8.22 17.92 9.47
N GLN A 205 8.91 18.13 8.35
CA GLN A 205 10.11 17.37 7.96
C GLN A 205 11.14 17.25 9.10
N ALA A 206 11.44 18.36 9.79
CA ALA A 206 12.41 18.37 10.88
C ALA A 206 12.05 17.40 12.02
N LYS A 207 10.74 17.21 12.28
CA LYS A 207 10.25 16.23 13.26
C LYS A 207 10.39 14.81 12.72
N LEU A 208 9.98 14.55 11.48
CA LEU A 208 10.12 13.23 10.85
C LEU A 208 11.58 12.77 10.85
N GLU A 209 12.51 13.64 10.47
CA GLU A 209 13.95 13.34 10.52
C GLU A 209 14.47 13.08 11.94
N ALA A 210 13.97 13.82 12.94
CA ALA A 210 14.32 13.59 14.33
C ALA A 210 13.82 12.23 14.82
N ASP A 211 12.58 11.86 14.47
CA ASP A 211 11.97 10.58 14.83
C ASP A 211 12.72 9.42 14.16
N ALA A 212 13.10 9.55 12.89
CA ALA A 212 13.90 8.55 12.18
C ALA A 212 15.27 8.32 12.85
N ARG A 213 15.98 9.42 13.20
CA ARG A 213 17.25 9.35 13.95
C ARG A 213 17.07 8.67 15.31
N ALA A 214 15.99 8.99 16.02
CA ALA A 214 15.69 8.39 17.33
C ALA A 214 15.35 6.90 17.22
N ALA A 215 14.79 6.45 16.10
CA ALA A 215 14.53 5.05 15.78
C ALA A 215 15.75 4.31 15.20
N GLY A 216 16.85 5.02 14.90
CA GLY A 216 18.06 4.43 14.32
C GLY A 216 17.92 4.05 12.85
N VAL A 217 16.97 4.65 12.13
CA VAL A 217 16.74 4.43 10.69
C VAL A 217 17.11 5.66 9.87
N GLN A 218 17.35 5.48 8.58
CA GLN A 218 17.78 6.57 7.68
C GLN A 218 16.65 7.55 7.34
N GLY A 219 15.41 7.10 7.41
CA GLY A 219 14.22 7.89 7.14
C GLY A 219 12.96 7.03 7.16
N HIS A 220 11.82 7.62 6.81
CA HIS A 220 10.51 6.96 6.81
C HIS A 220 10.19 6.39 5.44
N MET A 221 10.96 5.40 5.01
CA MET A 221 10.63 4.58 3.84
C MET A 221 9.69 3.47 4.32
N VAL A 222 8.38 3.76 4.27
CA VAL A 222 7.34 2.89 4.83
C VAL A 222 6.49 2.21 3.74
N ASP A 223 6.46 2.78 2.54
CA ASP A 223 5.83 2.18 1.37
C ASP A 223 6.81 1.23 0.68
N VAL A 224 6.29 0.09 0.20
CA VAL A 224 7.13 -1.00 -0.31
C VAL A 224 6.85 -1.34 -1.76
N LEU A 225 7.86 -1.88 -2.43
CA LEU A 225 7.75 -2.64 -3.68
C LEU A 225 8.63 -3.88 -3.57
N PHE A 226 8.03 -4.96 -3.06
CA PHE A 226 8.67 -6.25 -2.92
C PHE A 226 8.32 -7.18 -4.08
N THR A 227 9.28 -8.00 -4.51
CA THR A 227 9.02 -9.07 -5.49
C THR A 227 9.57 -10.41 -5.03
N THR A 228 8.89 -11.47 -5.45
CA THR A 228 9.43 -12.83 -5.49
C THR A 228 10.30 -13.02 -6.76
N PRO A 229 11.10 -14.11 -6.87
CA PRO A 229 12.03 -14.31 -7.98
C PRO A 229 11.40 -14.33 -9.39
N GLY A 230 10.13 -14.69 -9.50
CA GLY A 230 9.37 -14.70 -10.76
C GLY A 230 9.06 -13.31 -11.33
N TYR A 231 9.47 -12.23 -10.66
CA TYR A 231 9.28 -10.86 -11.15
C TYR A 231 10.56 -10.03 -11.06
N SER A 232 10.70 -9.15 -12.04
CA SER A 232 11.68 -8.06 -12.03
C SER A 232 11.01 -6.71 -12.17
N THR A 233 11.72 -5.68 -11.70
CA THR A 233 11.26 -4.30 -11.76
C THR A 233 12.27 -3.44 -12.51
N GLU A 234 11.77 -2.46 -13.25
CA GLU A 234 12.57 -1.45 -13.95
C GLU A 234 11.96 -0.07 -13.78
N GLY A 235 12.81 0.97 -13.83
CA GLY A 235 12.36 2.37 -13.77
C GLY A 235 11.65 2.73 -12.47
N VAL A 236 12.03 2.09 -11.35
CA VAL A 236 11.43 2.34 -10.04
C VAL A 236 11.74 3.76 -9.58
N ARG A 237 10.70 4.53 -9.25
CA ARG A 237 10.81 5.92 -8.80
C ARG A 237 9.69 6.28 -7.81
N LEU A 238 9.95 7.27 -6.97
CA LEU A 238 8.95 7.90 -6.12
C LEU A 238 8.49 9.24 -6.73
N VAL A 239 7.20 9.52 -6.62
CA VAL A 239 6.57 10.73 -7.16
C VAL A 239 5.82 11.44 -6.03
N GLY A 240 6.36 12.58 -5.60
CA GLY A 240 5.65 13.49 -4.71
C GLY A 240 4.62 14.34 -5.46
N GLY A 241 3.87 15.17 -4.71
CA GLY A 241 2.77 15.98 -5.20
C GLY A 241 1.46 15.21 -5.36
N VAL A 242 1.33 14.02 -4.73
CA VAL A 242 0.19 13.11 -4.94
C VAL A 242 -0.67 12.96 -3.68
N SER A 243 -0.04 12.62 -2.56
CA SER A 243 -0.62 12.52 -1.22
C SER A 243 0.44 12.96 -0.20
N ASP A 244 0.12 12.87 1.10
CA ASP A 244 1.10 12.86 2.19
C ASP A 244 2.13 11.71 2.08
N HIS A 245 1.84 10.68 1.29
CA HIS A 245 2.76 9.68 0.77
C HIS A 245 3.09 9.93 -0.71
N MET A 246 4.31 9.60 -1.10
CA MET A 246 4.75 9.60 -2.50
C MET A 246 4.29 8.33 -3.20
N ALA A 247 3.84 8.46 -4.46
CA ALA A 247 3.48 7.30 -5.26
C ALA A 247 4.73 6.52 -5.69
N VAL A 248 4.72 5.20 -5.48
CA VAL A 248 5.72 4.27 -6.01
C VAL A 248 5.33 3.90 -7.44
N VAL A 249 6.22 4.14 -8.41
CA VAL A 249 5.97 3.82 -9.83
C VAL A 249 7.05 2.88 -10.34
N ALA A 250 6.66 1.79 -11.00
CA ALA A 250 7.60 0.82 -11.58
C ALA A 250 7.02 0.12 -12.82
N ASN A 251 7.90 -0.38 -13.68
CA ASN A 251 7.55 -1.38 -14.68
C ASN A 251 7.85 -2.77 -14.15
N ILE A 252 6.87 -3.67 -14.20
CA ILE A 252 6.94 -5.04 -13.71
C ILE A 252 7.05 -5.99 -14.90
N ALA A 253 8.05 -6.86 -14.90
CA ALA A 253 8.20 -7.92 -15.90
C ALA A 253 8.17 -9.30 -15.22
N ALA A 254 7.30 -10.19 -15.69
CA ALA A 254 7.31 -11.60 -15.30
C ALA A 254 8.56 -12.30 -15.87
N GLN A 255 9.21 -13.11 -15.05
CA GLN A 255 10.36 -13.93 -15.44
C GLN A 255 9.86 -15.34 -15.73
N HIS A 256 10.09 -15.80 -16.97
CA HIS A 256 9.80 -17.17 -17.42
C HIS A 256 11.03 -18.06 -17.26
#